data_AF-A0A075K0Y9-F1
#
_entry.id   AF-A0A075K0Y9-F1
#
_cell.length_a   1.000
_cell.length_b   1.000
_cell.length_c   1.000
_cell.angle_alpha   90.00
_cell.angle_beta   90.00
_cell.angle_gamma   90.00
#
_symmetry.space_group_name_H-M   'P 1'
#
loop_
_entity.id
_entity.type
_entity.pdbx_description
1 polymer ?
#
loop_
_entity_poly.entity_id
_entity_poly.type
_entity_poly.pdbx_seq_one_letter_code
_entity_poly.pdbx_strand_id
1 'polypeptide(L)'
;MKFRWQYAALIVCVAVVVEPLWRYNIGVERVTSDIEESPVGWEWFVKHRKTWQYKFVNPANPSGIEAKMMNELTPDETARFKDFCEVRYGVSDTEQCYRAMCAGSVGATDGCWQWSAPPVRAADNAARDR
;
A
#
# COMPACT_ATOMS: atom_id res chain seq x y z
N MET A 1 -50.60 3.29 7.00
CA MET A 1 -49.19 3.31 6.52
C MET A 1 -48.23 3.08 7.70
N LYS A 2 -47.90 1.83 8.06
CA LYS A 2 -46.94 1.50 9.14
C LYS A 2 -45.57 1.01 8.61
N PHE A 3 -45.42 0.99 7.29
CA PHE A 3 -44.39 0.24 6.57
C PHE A 3 -43.11 1.03 6.22
N ARG A 4 -42.85 2.19 6.84
CA ARG A 4 -41.69 3.05 6.45
C ARG A 4 -40.63 3.23 7.53
N TRP A 5 -41.02 3.22 8.80
CA TRP A 5 -40.10 3.48 9.91
C TRP A 5 -39.21 2.28 10.27
N GLN A 6 -39.75 1.07 10.18
CA GLN A 6 -39.01 -0.15 10.53
C GLN A 6 -37.86 -0.44 9.55
N TYR A 7 -38.08 -0.26 8.25
CA TYR A 7 -37.01 -0.42 7.25
C TYR A 7 -35.98 0.69 7.33
N ALA A 8 -36.41 1.93 7.56
CA ALA A 8 -35.47 3.04 7.75
C ALA A 8 -34.55 2.80 8.95
N ALA A 9 -35.11 2.37 10.09
CA ALA A 9 -34.33 2.03 11.28
C ALA A 9 -33.35 0.87 11.03
N LEU A 10 -33.79 -0.17 10.31
CA LEU A 10 -32.94 -1.30 9.98
C LEU A 10 -31.80 -0.92 9.03
N ILE A 11 -32.07 -0.13 7.99
CA ILE A 11 -31.04 0.39 7.08
C ILE A 11 -30.01 1.21 7.85
N VAL A 12 -30.46 2.08 8.76
CA VAL A 12 -29.56 2.87 9.62
C VAL A 12 -28.70 1.95 10.50
N CYS A 13 -29.28 0.95 11.15
CA CYS A 13 -28.52 0.01 11.98
C CYS A 13 -27.47 -0.75 11.16
N VAL A 14 -27.83 -1.22 9.96
CA VAL A 14 -26.91 -1.89 9.05
C VAL A 14 -25.78 -0.95 8.63
N ALA A 15 -26.10 0.28 8.22
CA ALA A 15 -25.08 1.26 7.83
C ALA A 15 -24.11 1.57 8.97
N VAL A 16 -24.63 1.75 10.19
CA VAL A 16 -23.83 2.03 11.41
C VAL A 16 -22.89 0.87 11.77
N VAL A 17 -23.20 -0.37 11.37
CA VAL A 17 -22.32 -1.52 11.63
C VAL A 17 -21.37 -1.78 10.46
N VAL A 18 -21.87 -1.70 9.23
CA VAL A 18 -21.11 -2.02 8.02
C VAL A 18 -20.05 -0.96 7.72
N GLU A 19 -20.36 0.33 7.86
CA GLU A 19 -19.40 1.40 7.55
C GLU A 19 -18.16 1.34 8.45
N PRO A 20 -18.27 1.21 9.80
CA PRO A 20 -17.10 1.09 10.66
C PRO A 20 -16.31 -0.19 10.40
N LEU A 21 -16.98 -1.33 10.19
CA LEU A 21 -16.31 -2.59 9.87
C LEU A 21 -15.54 -2.50 8.56
N TRP A 22 -16.11 -1.87 7.54
CA TRP A 22 -15.45 -1.62 6.26
C TRP A 22 -14.22 -0.73 6.45
N ARG A 23 -14.39 0.43 7.11
CA ARG A 23 -13.28 1.36 7.39
C ARG A 23 -12.19 0.74 8.25
N TYR A 24 -12.52 -0.16 9.16
CA TYR A 24 -11.55 -0.82 10.03
C TYR A 24 -10.69 -1.85 9.28
N ASN A 25 -11.25 -2.49 8.25
CA ASN A 25 -10.57 -3.55 7.50
C ASN A 25 -9.94 -3.08 6.18
N ILE A 26 -10.45 -2.01 5.58
CA ILE A 26 -10.05 -1.58 4.24
C ILE A 26 -9.44 -0.18 4.30
N GLY A 27 -8.32 -0.01 3.61
CA GLY A 27 -7.65 1.26 3.40
C GLY A 27 -7.66 1.64 1.93
N VAL A 28 -7.39 2.92 1.67
CA VAL A 28 -7.17 3.44 0.32
C VAL A 28 -5.89 4.24 0.31
N GLU A 29 -4.97 3.88 -0.57
CA GLU A 29 -3.73 4.59 -0.81
C GLU A 29 -3.86 5.53 -1.99
N ARG A 30 -3.29 6.73 -1.85
CA ARG A 30 -3.08 7.64 -2.98
C ARG A 30 -1.88 7.16 -3.81
N VAL A 31 -2.11 6.82 -5.06
CA VAL A 31 -1.07 6.51 -6.05
C VAL A 31 -1.05 7.66 -7.05
N THR A 32 0.11 8.18 -7.41
CA THR A 32 0.21 9.17 -8.51
C THR A 32 0.84 8.44 -9.70
N SER A 33 0.44 8.82 -10.89
CA SER A 33 0.93 8.23 -12.14
C SER A 33 1.42 9.35 -13.03
N ASP A 34 2.48 9.09 -13.79
CA ASP A 34 3.04 10.04 -14.76
C ASP A 34 2.15 10.19 -16.01
N ILE A 35 1.01 9.49 -16.05
CA ILE A 35 0.02 9.60 -17.12
C ILE A 35 -0.71 10.96 -17.00
N GLU A 36 -0.46 11.86 -17.95
CA GLU A 36 -1.02 13.23 -18.02
C GLU A 36 -2.55 13.28 -17.84
N GLU A 37 -3.27 12.26 -18.29
CA GLU A 37 -4.74 12.23 -18.29
C GLU A 37 -5.35 11.79 -16.93
N SER A 38 -4.56 11.21 -16.02
CA SER A 38 -5.01 10.79 -14.69
C SER A 38 -3.85 10.78 -13.68
N PRO A 39 -3.39 11.97 -13.25
CA PRO A 39 -2.20 12.07 -12.41
C PRO A 39 -2.39 11.45 -11.03
N VAL A 40 -3.62 11.33 -10.51
CA VAL A 40 -3.87 10.80 -9.16
C VAL A 40 -4.90 9.67 -9.20
N GLY A 41 -4.46 8.47 -8.81
CA GLY A 41 -5.27 7.29 -8.56
C GLY A 41 -5.45 6.99 -7.08
N TRP A 42 -6.44 6.16 -6.77
CA TRP A 42 -6.68 5.64 -5.44
C TRP A 42 -6.77 4.12 -5.52
N GLU A 43 -5.89 3.44 -4.78
CA GLU A 43 -5.84 1.99 -4.75
C GLU A 43 -6.39 1.47 -3.42
N TRP A 44 -7.33 0.54 -3.50
CA TRP A 44 -7.93 -0.11 -2.34
C TRP A 44 -7.06 -1.27 -1.87
N PHE A 45 -6.90 -1.41 -0.55
CA PHE A 45 -6.17 -2.54 0.01
C PHE A 45 -6.80 -3.03 1.32
N VAL A 46 -6.59 -4.30 1.63
CA VAL A 46 -6.97 -4.89 2.91
C VAL A 46 -5.88 -4.61 3.93
N LYS A 47 -6.26 -4.03 5.08
CA LYS A 47 -5.34 -3.72 6.15
C LYS A 47 -4.92 -4.98 6.91
N HIS A 48 -3.62 -5.17 7.00
CA HIS A 48 -2.98 -6.20 7.82
C HIS A 48 -3.03 -5.81 9.31
N ARG A 49 -2.54 -4.61 9.65
CA ARG A 49 -2.72 -4.00 10.98
C ARG A 49 -3.96 -3.11 11.02
N LYS A 50 -4.83 -3.33 12.00
CA LYS A 50 -6.12 -2.63 12.08
C LYS A 50 -5.99 -1.21 12.62
N THR A 51 -6.52 -0.24 11.88
CA THR A 51 -6.53 1.18 12.26
C THR A 51 -7.81 1.85 11.78
N TRP A 52 -8.23 2.92 12.45
CA TRP A 52 -9.37 3.74 12.02
C TRP A 52 -9.06 4.67 10.83
N GLN A 53 -7.78 4.87 10.53
CA GLN A 53 -7.34 5.68 9.39
C GLN A 53 -7.75 5.00 8.09
N TYR A 54 -8.52 5.67 7.24
CA TYR A 54 -9.02 5.09 5.99
C TYR A 54 -8.17 5.46 4.76
N LYS A 55 -7.60 6.68 4.74
CA LYS A 55 -6.77 7.18 3.64
C LYS A 55 -5.30 7.15 4.02
N PHE A 56 -4.45 6.67 3.12
CA PHE A 56 -3.02 6.52 3.31
C PHE A 56 -2.24 7.21 2.18
N VAL A 57 -1.09 7.75 2.54
CA VAL A 57 -0.09 8.28 1.61
C VAL A 57 1.20 7.59 1.96
N ASN A 58 1.88 7.02 0.97
CA ASN A 58 3.16 6.39 1.16
C ASN A 58 4.22 7.44 1.50
N PRO A 59 4.83 7.41 2.70
CA PRO A 59 5.87 8.37 3.07
C PRO A 59 7.12 8.31 2.19
N ALA A 60 7.40 7.14 1.59
CA ALA A 60 8.47 7.00 0.62
C ALA A 60 8.11 7.59 -0.74
N ASN A 61 6.84 7.82 -1.07
CA ASN A 61 6.44 8.43 -2.33
C ASN A 61 5.34 9.48 -2.12
N PRO A 62 5.66 10.64 -1.49
CA PRO A 62 4.65 11.62 -1.09
C PRO A 62 4.06 12.39 -2.29
N SER A 63 4.88 12.62 -3.33
CA SER A 63 4.46 13.22 -4.60
C SER A 63 3.82 12.20 -5.54
N GLY A 64 4.14 10.92 -5.35
CA GLY A 64 3.67 9.79 -6.14
C GLY A 64 4.36 9.64 -7.51
N ILE A 65 5.41 10.42 -7.78
CA ILE A 65 6.17 10.42 -9.05
C ILE A 65 7.41 9.53 -8.91
N GLU A 66 8.24 9.79 -7.90
CA GLU A 66 9.43 8.99 -7.60
C GLU A 66 9.47 8.63 -6.12
N ALA A 67 9.65 7.34 -5.82
CA ALA A 67 9.84 6.89 -4.46
C ALA A 67 11.25 7.26 -3.99
N LYS A 68 11.34 7.98 -2.87
CA LYS A 68 12.57 8.21 -2.12
C LYS A 68 13.26 6.88 -1.82
N MET A 69 14.57 6.91 -1.91
CA MET A 69 15.39 5.80 -1.50
C MET A 69 15.31 5.58 0.02
N MET A 70 15.53 4.34 0.49
CA MET A 70 15.43 4.00 1.92
C MET A 70 16.35 4.87 2.81
N ASN A 71 17.54 5.20 2.31
CA ASN A 71 18.53 6.04 2.97
C ASN A 71 18.23 7.56 2.88
N GLU A 72 17.24 7.96 2.09
CA GLU A 72 16.81 9.36 1.94
C GLU A 72 15.61 9.70 2.85
N LEU A 73 15.04 8.71 3.53
CA LEU A 73 14.01 8.93 4.52
C LEU A 73 14.63 9.54 5.78
N THR A 74 14.06 10.64 6.25
CA THR A 74 14.35 11.14 7.60
C THR A 74 13.94 10.12 8.66
N PRO A 75 14.44 10.21 9.91
CA PRO A 75 14.01 9.31 10.99
C PRO A 75 12.49 9.29 11.19
N ASP A 76 11.84 10.45 11.09
CA ASP A 76 10.39 10.59 11.21
C ASP A 76 9.65 9.96 10.03
N GLU A 77 10.14 10.14 8.80
CA GLU A 77 9.58 9.48 7.62
C GLU A 77 9.76 7.98 7.68
N THR A 78 10.90 7.50 8.18
CA THR A 78 11.18 6.07 8.37
C THR A 78 10.19 5.43 9.34
N ALA A 79 9.91 6.08 10.48
CA ALA A 79 8.92 5.58 11.44
C ALA A 79 7.52 5.50 10.82
N ARG A 80 7.09 6.57 10.11
CA ARG A 80 5.80 6.60 9.41
C ARG A 80 5.73 5.57 8.28
N PHE A 81 6.84 5.34 7.59
CA PHE A 81 6.92 4.35 6.53
C PHE A 81 6.75 2.95 7.10
N LYS A 82 7.43 2.60 8.19
CA LYS A 82 7.22 1.32 8.89
C LYS A 82 5.76 1.14 9.32
N ASP A 83 5.16 2.18 9.89
CA ASP A 83 3.74 2.15 10.26
C ASP A 83 2.81 1.91 9.08
N PHE A 84 3.09 2.53 7.95
CA PHE A 84 2.37 2.30 6.70
C PHE A 84 2.56 0.86 6.21
N CYS A 85 3.79 0.34 6.25
CA CYS A 85 4.13 -1.02 5.83
C CYS A 85 3.42 -2.09 6.66
N GLU A 86 3.33 -1.92 7.98
CA GLU A 86 2.60 -2.84 8.84
C GLU A 86 1.10 -2.84 8.53
N VAL A 87 0.54 -1.69 8.18
CA VAL A 87 -0.88 -1.57 7.82
C VAL A 87 -1.14 -2.14 6.43
N ARG A 88 -0.33 -1.81 5.43
CA ARG A 88 -0.57 -2.18 4.03
C ARG A 88 -0.10 -3.59 3.70
N TYR A 89 1.07 -3.99 4.16
CA TYR A 89 1.74 -5.23 3.76
C TYR A 89 1.98 -6.20 4.92
N GLY A 90 1.73 -5.80 6.17
CA GLY A 90 1.93 -6.66 7.34
C GLY A 90 3.40 -6.87 7.71
N VAL A 91 4.31 -6.01 7.20
CA VAL A 91 5.75 -6.09 7.48
C VAL A 91 6.22 -4.82 8.19
N SER A 92 7.11 -4.98 9.17
CA SER A 92 7.72 -3.88 9.93
C SER A 92 9.15 -3.55 9.48
N ASP A 93 9.75 -4.45 8.70
CA ASP A 93 11.07 -4.26 8.11
C ASP A 93 11.00 -3.39 6.86
N THR A 94 11.85 -2.37 6.80
CA THR A 94 11.86 -1.38 5.72
C THR A 94 12.21 -2.02 4.38
N GLU A 95 13.21 -2.90 4.34
CA GLU A 95 13.67 -3.54 3.11
C GLU A 95 12.60 -4.47 2.54
N GLN A 96 11.98 -5.29 3.39
CA GLN A 96 10.86 -6.15 3.01
C GLN A 96 9.67 -5.34 2.50
N CYS A 97 9.42 -4.15 3.04
CA CYS A 97 8.35 -3.30 2.57
C CYS A 97 8.60 -2.77 1.15
N TYR A 98 9.81 -2.31 0.84
CA TYR A 98 10.17 -1.93 -0.53
C TYR A 98 10.03 -3.14 -1.48
N ARG A 99 10.41 -4.35 -1.04
CA ARG A 99 10.18 -5.60 -1.78
C ARG A 99 8.70 -5.84 -2.08
N ALA A 100 7.84 -5.70 -1.08
CA ALA A 100 6.40 -5.88 -1.23
C ALA A 100 5.78 -4.83 -2.17
N MET A 101 6.21 -3.57 -2.09
CA MET A 101 5.77 -2.50 -2.99
C MET A 101 6.09 -2.82 -4.46
N CYS A 102 7.24 -3.42 -4.73
CA CYS A 102 7.66 -3.78 -6.10
C CYS A 102 7.08 -5.09 -6.62
N ALA A 103 6.61 -5.99 -5.76
CA ALA A 103 6.05 -7.28 -6.19
C ALA A 103 4.65 -7.15 -6.82
N GLY A 104 3.92 -6.06 -6.51
CA GLY A 104 2.56 -5.82 -7.01
C GLY A 104 2.47 -5.16 -8.39
N SER A 105 3.57 -4.63 -8.93
CA SER A 105 3.59 -3.97 -10.24
C SER A 105 3.70 -5.01 -11.37
N VAL A 106 2.54 -5.41 -11.91
CA VAL A 106 2.43 -6.25 -13.10
C VAL A 106 3.09 -5.51 -14.28
N GLY A 107 4.35 -5.85 -14.57
CA GLY A 107 5.16 -5.22 -15.63
C GLY A 107 6.50 -4.62 -15.18
N ALA A 108 6.84 -4.61 -13.89
CA ALA A 108 8.09 -4.05 -13.41
C ALA A 108 9.26 -5.06 -13.46
N THR A 109 9.66 -5.48 -14.67
CA THR A 109 10.96 -6.18 -14.83
C THR A 109 12.14 -5.22 -14.95
N ASP A 110 11.94 -3.92 -15.22
CA ASP A 110 13.07 -3.06 -15.60
C ASP A 110 13.31 -1.81 -14.73
N GLY A 111 12.54 -1.56 -13.67
CA GLY A 111 12.63 -0.27 -12.94
C GLY A 111 12.54 -0.26 -11.42
N CYS A 112 12.02 -1.31 -10.77
CA CYS A 112 11.79 -1.23 -9.32
C CYS A 112 13.07 -1.49 -8.48
N TRP A 113 14.15 -2.00 -9.11
CA TRP A 113 15.40 -2.38 -8.45
C TRP A 113 16.62 -2.05 -9.30
N GLN A 114 16.98 -0.78 -9.45
CA GLN A 114 18.38 -0.45 -9.71
C GLN A 114 19.14 -0.30 -8.38
N TRP A 115 18.98 -1.33 -7.54
CA TRP A 115 19.65 -1.50 -6.24
C TRP A 115 20.54 -2.74 -6.33
N SER A 116 21.64 -2.65 -7.08
CA SER A 116 22.85 -3.49 -6.96
C SER A 116 22.70 -4.96 -6.49
N ALA A 117 21.75 -5.72 -7.03
CA ALA A 117 21.76 -7.18 -6.97
C ALA A 117 22.21 -7.70 -8.33
N PRO A 118 23.18 -8.64 -8.42
CA PRO A 118 23.44 -9.30 -9.69
C PRO A 118 22.12 -9.92 -10.16
N PRO A 119 21.78 -9.83 -11.46
CA PRO A 119 20.52 -10.34 -11.97
C PRO A 119 20.35 -11.80 -11.53
N VAL A 120 19.14 -12.23 -11.17
CA VAL A 120 18.85 -13.60 -10.70
C VAL A 120 19.46 -14.67 -11.63
N ARG A 121 19.59 -14.38 -12.93
CA ARG A 121 20.32 -15.21 -13.90
C ARG A 121 21.81 -15.42 -13.61
N ALA A 122 22.50 -14.46 -12.99
CA ALA A 122 23.90 -14.58 -12.59
C ALA A 122 24.09 -15.46 -11.34
N ALA A 123 23.11 -15.51 -10.44
CA ALA A 123 23.14 -16.40 -9.28
C ALA A 123 22.91 -17.87 -9.68
N ASP A 124 21.98 -18.12 -10.61
CA ASP A 124 21.70 -19.46 -11.12
C ASP A 124 22.87 -20.03 -11.95
N ASN A 125 23.55 -19.18 -12.74
CA ASN A 125 24.73 -19.61 -13.49
C ASN A 125 25.94 -19.90 -12.59
N ALA A 126 26.15 -19.11 -11.53
CA ALA A 126 27.24 -19.33 -10.57
C ALA A 126 27.05 -20.58 -9.67
N ALA A 127 25.81 -21.06 -9.55
CA ALA A 127 25.49 -22.31 -8.85
C ALA A 127 25.58 -23.55 -9.76
N ARG A 128 25.48 -23.36 -11.09
CA ARG A 128 25.57 -24.42 -12.08
C ARG A 128 27.00 -24.74 -12.51
N ASP A 129 27.92 -23.79 -12.32
CA ASP A 129 29.35 -23.91 -12.61
C ASP A 129 30.20 -24.31 -11.38
N ARG A 130 29.59 -24.77 -10.28
CA ARG A 130 30.25 -25.42 -9.13
C ARG A 130 29.82 -26.87 -9.03
#